data_AF-A0A8S4FTB9-F1
#
_entry.id   AF-A0A8S4FTB9-F1
#
_cell.length_a   1.000
_cell.length_b   1.000
_cell.length_c   1.000
_cell.angle_alpha   90.00
_cell.angle_beta   90.00
_cell.angle_gamma   90.00
#
_symmetry.space_group_name_H-M   'P 1'
#
loop_
_entity.id
_entity.type
_entity.pdbx_description
1 polymer ?
#
loop_
_entity_poly.entity_id
_entity_poly.type
_entity_poly.pdbx_seq_one_letter_code
_entity_poly.pdbx_strand_id
1 'polypeptide(L)'
;MCLLGVWFYLSSRSVFLPGWVPIVALCTAIFADASGLQPLPFVIMTEMFSFQLRGTVATLIMAISLATDFALLKLFAPLNTWIGYHWTFWLFSAICLSNVFYLIFCVPETKMRSLEDIYADLEGRGKKKGNKVEDSGA
;
A
#
# COMPACT_ATOMS: atom_id res chain seq x y z
N MET A 1 11.53 -5.66 10.24
CA MET A 1 11.95 -4.50 11.06
C MET A 1 11.96 -4.79 12.56
N CYS A 2 10.93 -5.43 13.14
CA CYS A 2 10.93 -5.80 14.57
C CYS A 2 12.16 -6.64 14.99
N LEU A 3 12.56 -7.62 14.18
CA LEU A 3 13.75 -8.45 14.43
C LEU A 3 15.07 -7.64 14.47
N LEU A 4 15.20 -6.62 13.62
CA LEU A 4 16.35 -5.70 13.61
C LEU A 4 16.36 -4.83 14.86
N GLY A 5 15.21 -4.28 15.25
CA GLY A 5 15.06 -3.49 16.48
C GLY A 5 15.36 -4.31 17.74
N VAL A 6 14.91 -5.56 17.81
CA VAL A 6 15.22 -6.49 18.90
C VAL A 6 16.71 -6.85 18.91
N TRP A 7 17.32 -7.14 17.76
CA TRP A 7 18.75 -7.43 17.68
C TRP A 7 19.61 -6.24 18.14
N PHE A 8 19.27 -5.02 17.72
CA PHE A 8 19.97 -3.81 18.15
C PHE A 8 19.73 -3.51 19.63
N TYR A 9 18.55 -3.84 20.17
CA TYR A 9 18.24 -3.76 21.59
C TYR A 9 19.06 -4.70 22.46
N LEU A 10 19.19 -5.96 22.04
CA LEU A 10 20.03 -6.93 22.75
C LEU A 10 21.53 -6.62 22.58
N SER A 11 21.95 -6.11 21.43
CA SER A 11 23.33 -5.64 21.21
C SER A 11 23.68 -4.48 22.14
N SER A 12 22.73 -3.56 22.38
CA SER A 12 22.87 -2.47 23.37
C SER A 12 22.96 -2.97 24.83
N ARG A 13 22.57 -4.22 25.11
CA ARG A 13 22.68 -4.89 26.42
C ARG A 13 23.95 -5.74 26.54
N SER A 14 24.94 -5.55 25.66
CA SER A 14 26.24 -6.26 25.65
C SER A 14 26.17 -7.78 25.43
N VAL A 15 25.10 -8.27 24.79
CA VAL A 15 24.98 -9.68 24.39
C VAL A 15 25.58 -9.84 22.99
N PHE A 16 26.61 -10.69 22.86
CA PHE A 16 27.21 -11.01 21.57
C PHE A 16 26.24 -11.83 20.72
N LEU A 17 25.50 -11.15 19.84
CA LEU A 17 24.65 -11.80 18.86
C LEU A 17 25.37 -11.98 17.52
N PRO A 18 25.01 -13.00 16.73
CA PRO A 18 25.62 -13.21 15.43
C PRO A 18 25.31 -12.04 14.48
N GLY A 19 26.34 -11.49 13.83
CA GLY A 19 26.20 -10.36 12.90
C GLY A 19 25.44 -10.67 11.60
N TRP A 20 25.13 -11.94 11.31
CA TRP A 20 24.35 -12.35 10.14
C TRP A 20 22.83 -12.13 10.31
N VAL A 21 22.35 -12.11 11.56
CA VAL A 21 20.92 -11.93 11.88
C VAL A 21 20.32 -10.63 11.31
N PRO A 22 20.94 -9.44 11.49
CA PRO A 22 20.40 -8.21 10.93
C PRO A 22 20.36 -8.23 9.39
N ILE A 23 21.34 -8.88 8.75
CA ILE A 23 21.41 -9.01 7.29
C ILE A 23 20.22 -9.82 6.78
N VAL A 24 19.97 -11.00 7.37
CA VAL A 24 18.83 -11.85 6.99
C VAL A 24 17.49 -11.15 7.26
N ALA A 25 17.39 -10.44 8.39
CA ALA A 25 16.19 -9.68 8.74
C ALA A 25 15.91 -8.50 7.79
N LEU A 26 16.96 -7.89 7.23
CA LEU A 26 16.84 -6.84 6.21
C LEU A 26 16.44 -7.45 4.86
N CYS A 27 17.10 -8.51 4.43
CA CYS A 27 16.79 -9.19 3.17
C CYS A 27 15.34 -9.69 3.12
N THR A 28 14.86 -10.30 4.21
CA THR A 28 13.46 -10.76 4.31
C THR A 28 12.46 -9.61 4.30
N ALA A 29 12.79 -8.47 4.91
CA ALA A 29 11.94 -7.29 4.87
C ALA A 29 11.86 -6.69 3.46
N ILE A 30 13.00 -6.58 2.76
CA ILE A 30 13.05 -6.10 1.37
C ILE A 30 12.26 -7.05 0.46
N PHE A 31 12.39 -8.36 0.65
CA PHE A 31 11.65 -9.34 -0.13
C PHE A 31 10.14 -9.23 0.09
N ALA A 32 9.70 -9.07 1.34
CA ALA A 32 8.28 -8.87 1.65
C ALA A 32 7.72 -7.60 1.00
N ASP A 33 8.46 -6.49 1.08
CA ASP A 33 8.08 -5.20 0.49
C ASP A 33 7.95 -5.29 -1.04
N ALA A 34 8.93 -5.89 -1.71
CA ALA A 34 8.93 -6.11 -3.15
C ALA A 34 7.80 -7.04 -3.62
N SER A 35 7.43 -8.04 -2.80
CA SER A 35 6.41 -9.04 -3.16
C SER A 35 4.98 -8.51 -3.06
N GLY A 36 4.73 -7.50 -2.23
CA GLY A 36 3.37 -7.07 -1.87
C GLY A 36 3.15 -5.58 -2.02
N LEU A 37 3.85 -4.77 -1.22
CA LEU A 37 3.59 -3.33 -1.11
C LEU A 37 3.85 -2.56 -2.42
N GLN A 38 4.91 -2.90 -3.14
CA GLN A 38 5.28 -2.24 -4.40
C GLN A 38 4.28 -2.50 -5.55
N PRO A 39 3.91 -3.76 -5.87
CA PRO A 39 2.99 -4.03 -6.98
C PRO A 39 1.52 -3.75 -6.65
N LEU A 40 1.10 -3.81 -5.37
CA LEU A 40 -0.30 -3.65 -4.96
C LEU A 40 -0.99 -2.38 -5.52
N PRO A 41 -0.45 -1.15 -5.36
CA PRO A 41 -1.09 0.05 -5.89
C PRO A 41 -1.12 0.05 -7.42
N PHE A 42 -0.11 -0.53 -8.08
CA PHE A 42 -0.12 -0.68 -9.53
C PHE A 42 -1.22 -1.63 -10.00
N VAL A 43 -1.41 -2.77 -9.32
CA VAL A 43 -2.47 -3.73 -9.64
C VAL A 43 -3.86 -3.11 -9.43
N ILE A 44 -4.09 -2.44 -8.30
CA ILE A 44 -5.37 -1.76 -8.02
C ILE A 44 -5.65 -0.68 -9.07
N MET A 45 -4.64 0.10 -9.48
CA MET A 45 -4.79 1.05 -10.58
C MET A 45 -5.24 0.39 -11.89
N THR A 46 -4.72 -0.79 -12.21
CA THR A 46 -5.10 -1.50 -13.44
C THR A 46 -6.48 -2.12 -13.39
N GLU A 47 -6.98 -2.46 -12.20
CA GLU A 47 -8.31 -3.05 -11.98
C GLU A 47 -9.41 -1.97 -11.97
N MET A 48 -9.13 -0.76 -11.46
CA MET A 48 -10.13 0.30 -11.27
C MET A 48 -10.31 1.26 -12.45
N PHE A 49 -9.34 1.37 -13.38
CA PHE A 49 -9.35 2.40 -14.41
C PHE A 49 -9.25 1.86 -15.83
N SER A 50 -10.03 2.45 -16.75
CA SER A 50 -9.94 2.13 -18.19
C SER A 50 -8.57 2.51 -18.77
N PHE A 51 -8.19 1.85 -19.87
CA PHE A 51 -6.85 1.93 -20.48
C PHE A 51 -6.34 3.36 -20.73
N GLN A 52 -7.25 4.31 -20.96
CA GLN A 52 -6.94 5.71 -21.30
C GLN A 52 -6.39 6.52 -20.10
N LEU A 53 -6.79 6.21 -18.86
CA LEU A 53 -6.39 6.97 -17.67
C LEU A 53 -5.17 6.37 -16.93
N ARG A 54 -4.80 5.12 -17.24
CA ARG A 54 -3.72 4.40 -16.56
C ARG A 54 -2.37 5.14 -16.62
N GLY A 55 -2.05 5.82 -17.73
CA GLY A 55 -0.79 6.55 -17.88
C GLY A 55 -0.66 7.74 -16.94
N THR A 56 -1.72 8.54 -16.80
CA THR A 56 -1.72 9.72 -15.93
C THR A 56 -1.73 9.34 -14.46
N VAL A 57 -2.52 8.33 -14.08
CA VAL A 57 -2.59 7.89 -12.67
C VAL A 57 -1.28 7.22 -12.24
N ALA A 58 -0.67 6.39 -13.11
CA ALA A 58 0.60 5.73 -12.78
C ALA A 58 1.74 6.73 -12.56
N THR A 59 1.81 7.80 -13.35
CA THR A 59 2.84 8.84 -13.17
C THR A 59 2.60 9.67 -11.91
N LEU A 60 1.35 9.98 -11.56
CA LEU A 60 1.01 10.62 -10.29
C LEU A 60 1.38 9.76 -9.09
N ILE A 61 1.08 8.45 -9.12
CA ILE A 61 1.46 7.53 -8.04
C ILE A 61 2.98 7.46 -7.90
N MET A 62 3.71 7.29 -9.00
CA MET A 62 5.17 7.33 -8.97
C MET A 62 5.71 8.65 -8.42
N ALA A 63 5.13 9.80 -8.80
CA ALA A 63 5.55 11.10 -8.31
C ALA A 63 5.36 11.23 -6.80
N ILE A 64 4.22 10.77 -6.28
CA ILE A 64 3.92 10.78 -4.83
C ILE A 64 4.85 9.81 -4.08
N SER A 65 5.07 8.61 -4.61
CA SER A 65 6.02 7.64 -4.04
C SER A 65 7.42 8.22 -3.96
N LEU A 66 7.92 8.80 -5.07
CA LEU A 66 9.26 9.38 -5.10
C LEU A 66 9.39 10.62 -4.19
N ALA A 67 8.35 11.45 -4.10
CA ALA A 67 8.33 12.56 -3.16
C ALA A 67 8.37 12.09 -1.70
N THR A 68 7.65 11.01 -1.40
CA THR A 68 7.63 10.38 -0.07
C THR A 68 8.98 9.76 0.26
N ASP A 69 9.59 9.05 -0.68
CA ASP A 69 10.93 8.47 -0.54
C ASP A 69 11.99 9.55 -0.31
N PHE A 70 11.90 10.65 -1.06
CA PHE A 70 12.78 11.79 -0.86
C PHE A 70 12.62 12.42 0.53
N ALA A 71 11.37 12.63 0.96
CA ALA A 71 11.08 13.14 2.29
C ALA A 71 11.62 12.20 3.38
N LEU A 72 11.44 10.89 3.22
CA LEU A 72 11.93 9.87 4.13
C LEU A 72 13.45 9.90 4.24
N LEU A 73 14.18 9.94 3.12
CA LEU A 73 15.65 10.05 3.10
C LEU A 73 16.13 11.35 3.77
N LYS A 74 15.46 12.47 3.51
CA LYS A 74 15.79 13.76 4.13
C LYS A 74 15.51 13.79 5.62
N LEU A 75 14.46 13.13 6.08
CA LEU A 75 14.10 13.05 7.50
C LEU A 75 14.97 12.03 8.25
N PHE A 76 15.44 10.98 7.57
CA PHE A 76 16.28 9.94 8.15
C PHE A 76 17.65 10.47 8.60
N ALA A 77 18.29 11.33 7.81
CA ALA A 77 19.59 11.91 8.12
C ALA A 77 19.64 12.67 9.48
N PRO A 78 18.73 13.63 9.76
CA PRO A 78 18.65 14.29 11.07
C PRO A 78 18.17 13.33 12.17
N LEU A 79 17.23 12.41 11.90
CA LEU A 79 16.79 11.47 12.92
C LEU A 79 17.95 10.62 13.45
N ASN A 80 18.80 10.11 12.56
CA ASN A 80 19.94 9.28 12.94
C ASN A 80 20.97 10.05 13.80
N THR A 81 21.17 11.34 13.51
CA THR A 81 22.14 12.18 14.25
C THR A 81 21.64 12.57 15.64
N TRP A 82 20.33 12.77 15.81
CA TRP A 82 19.76 13.23 17.07
C TRP A 82 19.44 12.10 18.06
N ILE A 83 19.03 10.94 17.55
CA ILE A 83 18.30 9.94 18.34
C ILE A 83 18.97 8.56 18.35
N GLY A 84 19.98 8.38 17.48
CA GLY A 84 20.76 7.16 17.33
C GLY A 84 20.00 6.02 16.66
N TYR A 85 20.73 5.10 16.04
CA TYR A 85 20.22 3.97 15.26
C TYR A 85 19.10 3.18 15.95
N HIS A 86 19.21 3.01 17.27
CA HIS A 86 18.30 2.21 18.08
C HIS A 86 16.85 2.72 18.01
N TRP A 87 16.66 4.02 18.20
CA TRP A 87 15.32 4.62 18.22
C TRP A 87 14.79 4.86 16.81
N THR A 88 15.66 5.09 15.83
CA THR A 88 15.28 5.14 14.42
C THR A 88 14.66 3.81 13.94
N PHE A 89 15.22 2.66 14.33
CA PHE A 89 14.65 1.36 13.98
C PHE A 89 13.30 1.09 14.65
N TRP A 90 13.13 1.53 15.91
CA TRP A 90 11.86 1.40 16.62
C TRP A 90 10.76 2.24 15.97
N LEU A 91 11.06 3.48 15.58
CA LEU A 91 10.13 4.35 14.86
C LEU A 91 9.74 3.75 13.50
N PHE A 92 10.71 3.26 12.72
CA PHE A 92 10.41 2.57 11.46
C PHE A 92 9.53 1.34 11.68
N SER A 93 9.79 0.56 12.73
CA SER A 93 8.95 -0.59 13.06
C SER A 93 7.51 -0.20 13.42
N ALA A 94 7.32 0.89 14.16
CA ALA A 94 6.00 1.42 14.50
C ALA A 94 5.26 1.92 13.25
N ILE A 95 5.95 2.63 12.36
CA ILE A 95 5.39 3.11 11.09
C ILE A 95 4.98 1.92 10.20
N CYS A 96 5.84 0.90 10.07
CA CYS A 96 5.49 -0.31 9.33
C CYS A 96 4.25 -1.01 9.89
N LEU A 97 4.15 -1.16 11.22
CA LEU A 97 2.96 -1.73 11.84
C LEU A 97 1.72 -0.89 11.55
N SER A 98 1.81 0.43 11.72
CA SER A 98 0.71 1.35 11.41
C SER A 98 0.27 1.24 9.94
N ASN A 99 1.21 1.04 9.02
CA ASN A 99 0.91 0.87 7.60
C ASN A 99 0.20 -0.46 7.34
N VAL A 100 0.66 -1.56 7.95
CA VAL A 100 -0.05 -2.86 7.88
C VAL A 100 -1.45 -2.76 8.47
N PHE A 101 -1.62 -2.09 9.61
CA PHE A 101 -2.95 -1.82 10.18
C PHE A 101 -3.81 -1.01 9.21
N TYR A 102 -3.27 0.08 8.64
CA TYR A 102 -3.99 0.88 7.66
C TYR A 102 -4.37 0.05 6.42
N LEU A 103 -3.49 -0.80 5.91
CA LEU A 103 -3.81 -1.69 4.80
C LEU A 103 -4.92 -2.67 5.17
N ILE A 104 -4.85 -3.33 6.32
CA ILE A 104 -5.87 -4.33 6.72
C ILE A 104 -7.25 -3.67 6.95
N PHE A 105 -7.29 -2.50 7.57
CA PHE A 105 -8.56 -1.85 7.94
C PHE A 105 -9.12 -0.94 6.85
N CYS A 106 -8.25 -0.23 6.13
CA CYS A 106 -8.64 0.80 5.16
C CYS A 106 -8.59 0.32 3.71
N VAL A 107 -7.93 -0.82 3.44
CA VAL A 107 -8.13 -1.59 2.20
C VAL A 107 -9.07 -2.75 2.53
N PRO A 108 -10.38 -2.51 2.69
CA PRO A 108 -11.33 -3.62 2.60
C PRO A 108 -11.10 -4.25 1.22
N GLU A 109 -10.89 -5.56 1.18
CA GLU A 109 -10.65 -6.32 -0.05
C GLU A 109 -11.43 -5.71 -1.21
N THR A 110 -10.72 -5.09 -2.15
CA THR A 110 -11.28 -4.63 -3.43
C THR A 110 -11.61 -5.81 -4.33
N LYS A 111 -12.07 -6.93 -3.75
CA LYS A 111 -12.70 -8.03 -4.44
C LYS A 111 -14.20 -7.75 -4.49
N MET A 112 -14.66 -7.47 -5.71
CA MET A 112 -16.08 -7.50 -6.10
C MET A 112 -16.96 -6.33 -5.63
N ARG A 113 -16.67 -5.13 -6.12
CA ARG A 113 -17.71 -4.49 -6.94
C ARG A 113 -17.12 -4.15 -8.28
N SER A 114 -17.55 -4.88 -9.30
CA SER A 114 -17.18 -4.56 -10.67
C SER A 114 -17.73 -3.17 -11.00
N LEU A 115 -16.99 -2.44 -11.83
CA LEU A 115 -17.48 -1.17 -12.38
C LEU A 115 -18.85 -1.35 -13.04
N GLU A 116 -19.22 -2.55 -13.52
CA GLU A 116 -20.55 -2.88 -14.04
C GLU A 116 -21.69 -2.57 -13.05
N ASP A 117 -21.55 -2.78 -11.74
CA ASP A 117 -22.63 -2.45 -10.79
C ASP A 117 -22.78 -0.93 -10.61
N ILE A 118 -21.68 -0.18 -10.71
CA ILE A 118 -21.67 1.28 -10.59
C ILE A 118 -22.24 1.91 -11.88
N TYR A 119 -21.88 1.38 -13.05
CA TYR A 119 -22.45 1.81 -14.33
C TYR A 119 -23.93 1.41 -14.47
N ALA A 120 -24.36 0.24 -13.98
CA ALA A 120 -25.76 -0.18 -14.00
C ALA A 120 -26.65 0.69 -13.11
N ASP A 121 -26.15 1.17 -11.96
CA ASP A 121 -26.89 2.08 -11.07
C ASP A 121 -26.92 3.52 -11.62
N LEU A 122 -25.88 3.94 -12.36
CA LEU A 122 -25.83 5.22 -13.07
C LEU A 122 -26.67 5.25 -14.37
N GLU A 123 -26.78 4.14 -15.09
CA GLU A 123 -27.76 3.96 -16.19
C GLU A 123 -29.19 3.76 -15.67
N GLY A 124 -29.36 3.63 -14.35
CA GLY A 124 -30.62 3.54 -13.62
C GLY A 124 -31.51 4.79 -13.63
N ARG A 125 -31.29 5.76 -14.53
CA ARG A 125 -32.23 6.87 -14.78
C ARG A 125 -32.94 6.70 -16.12
N GLY A 126 -33.80 5.67 -16.21
CA GLY A 126 -34.59 5.45 -17.40
C GLY A 126 -35.63 4.34 -17.43
N LYS A 127 -36.09 3.75 -16.31
CA LYS A 127 -37.31 2.91 -16.32
C LYS A 127 -38.56 3.80 -16.51
N LYS A 128 -38.68 4.42 -17.69
CA LYS A 128 -39.95 4.90 -18.23
C LYS A 128 -40.86 3.66 -18.37
N LYS A 129 -41.98 3.70 -17.64
CA LYS A 129 -43.24 3.06 -18.03
C LYS A 129 -43.37 3.00 -19.56
N GLY A 130 -43.23 1.80 -20.10
CA GLY A 130 -43.31 1.54 -21.53
C GLY A 130 -43.76 0.12 -21.84
N ASN A 131 -44.55 -0.51 -20.96
CA ASN A 131 -45.33 -1.70 -21.34
C ASN A 131 -46.79 -1.28 -21.46
N LYS A 132 -47.12 -0.71 -22.62
CA LYS A 132 -48.48 -0.48 -23.07
C LYS A 132 -48.55 -0.44 -24.60
N VAL A 133 -47.96 -1.43 -25.27
CA VAL A 133 -48.29 -1.78 -26.67
C VAL A 133 -48.04 -3.27 -26.84
N GLU A 134 -48.96 -4.09 -26.36
CA GLU A 134 -49.11 -5.48 -26.80
C GLU A 134 -50.61 -5.79 -26.85
N ASP A 135 -51.31 -5.01 -27.68
CA ASP A 135 -52.66 -5.30 -28.15
C ASP A 135 -52.81 -4.66 -29.54
N SER A 136 -52.41 -5.42 -30.56
CA SER A 136 -52.89 -5.38 -31.94
C SER A 136 -52.01 -6.33 -32.76
N GLY A 137 -52.50 -7.54 -33.03
CA GLY A 137 -51.75 -8.44 -33.92
C GLY A 137 -52.09 -9.93 -33.93
N ALA A 138 -53.29 -10.37 -33.52
CA ALA A 138 -53.96 -11.58 -34.01
C ALA A 138 -55.39 -11.67 -33.46
#